data_AF-A0A418WMC9-F1
#
_entry.id   AF-A0A418WMC9-F1
#
_cell.length_a   1.000
_cell.length_b   1.000
_cell.length_c   1.000
_cell.angle_alpha   90.00
_cell.angle_beta   90.00
_cell.angle_gamma   90.00
#
_symmetry.space_group_name_H-M   'P 1'
#
loop_
_entity.id
_entity.type
_entity.pdbx_description
1 polymer ?
#
loop_
_entity_poly.entity_id
_entity_poly.type
_entity_poly.pdbx_seq_one_letter_code
_entity_poly.pdbx_strand_id
1 'polypeptide(L)' 'MRYPNRFRLMLFGRPLAPWRDSKAEAQQDALDQCLASRDAWSRTIYLTVPAWIDEAVAP' A
#
# COMPACT_ATOMS: atom_id res chain seq x y z
N MET A 1 -21.29 -12.21 6.97
CA MET A 1 -20.43 -12.08 5.77
C MET A 1 -19.23 -11.23 6.17
N ARG A 2 -18.00 -11.66 5.87
CA ARG A 2 -16.80 -10.85 6.12
C ARG A 2 -16.55 -10.05 4.85
N TYR A 3 -16.68 -8.73 4.93
CA TYR A 3 -16.42 -7.87 3.79
C TYR A 3 -14.94 -7.91 3.41
N PRO A 4 -14.59 -7.83 2.12
CA PRO A 4 -13.20 -7.81 1.70
C PRO A 4 -12.53 -6.50 2.14
N ASN A 5 -11.32 -6.61 2.69
CA ASN A 5 -10.50 -5.44 2.99
C ASN A 5 -9.94 -4.89 1.67
N ARG A 6 -9.88 -3.56 1.56
CA ARG A 6 -9.30 -2.84 0.42
C ARG A 6 -8.13 -2.01 0.87
N PHE A 7 -7.11 -1.93 0.01
CA PHE A 7 -5.82 -1.33 0.32
C PHE A 7 -5.46 -0.21 -0.66
N ARG A 8 -4.97 0.87 -0.08
CA ARG A 8 -4.58 2.16 -0.64
C ARG A 8 -3.14 2.64 -0.56
N LEU A 9 -2.45 3.06 -1.63
CA LEU A 9 -1.25 3.89 -1.42
C LEU A 9 -1.64 5.35 -1.13
N MET A 10 -1.15 5.87 -0.01
CA MET A 10 -1.28 7.27 0.40
C MET A 10 0.08 7.96 0.48
N LEU A 11 0.12 9.25 0.19
CA LEU A 11 1.27 10.12 0.40
C LEU A 11 0.80 11.51 0.84
N PHE A 12 1.37 12.06 1.92
CA PHE A 12 1.00 13.39 2.45
C PHE A 12 -0.53 13.58 2.65
N GLY A 13 -1.25 12.54 3.05
CA GLY A 13 -2.71 12.63 3.26
C GLY A 13 -3.56 12.51 2.00
N ARG A 14 -2.94 12.25 0.85
CA ARG A 14 -3.63 12.12 -0.44
C ARG A 14 -3.49 10.72 -1.02
N PRO A 15 -4.53 10.19 -1.67
CA PRO A 15 -4.42 8.93 -2.40
C PRO A 15 -3.56 9.11 -3.65
N LEU A 16 -2.60 8.22 -3.86
CA LEU A 16 -1.77 8.15 -5.06
C LEU A 16 -2.15 7.01 -6.00
N ALA A 17 -2.84 5.99 -5.49
CA ALA A 17 -3.28 4.84 -6.26
C ALA A 17 -4.74 4.51 -5.97
N PRO A 18 -5.44 3.82 -6.90
CA PRO A 18 -6.76 3.26 -6.65
C PRO A 18 -6.76 2.26 -5.48
N TRP A 19 -7.96 1.93 -5.00
CA TRP A 19 -8.12 0.82 -4.06
C TRP A 19 -7.77 -0.51 -4.74
N ARG A 20 -7.00 -1.33 -4.02
CA ARG A 20 -6.59 -2.69 -4.38
C ARG A 20 -7.29 -3.70 -3.49
N ASP A 21 -7.43 -4.93 -3.99
CA ASP A 21 -8.06 -6.01 -3.23
C ASP A 21 -7.04 -6.71 -2.30
N SER A 22 -5.75 -6.44 -2.47
CA SER A 22 -4.69 -6.95 -1.59
C SER A 22 -3.67 -5.89 -1.16
N LYS A 23 -3.12 -6.07 0.04
CA LYS A 23 -2.03 -5.22 0.55
C LYS A 23 -0.78 -5.31 -0.32
N ALA A 24 -0.51 -6.48 -0.91
CA ALA A 24 0.66 -6.70 -1.77
C ALA A 24 0.62 -5.84 -3.03
N GLU A 25 -0.55 -5.67 -3.64
CA GLU A 25 -0.73 -4.76 -4.79
C GLU A 25 -0.48 -3.31 -4.39
N ALA A 26 -1.02 -2.85 -3.25
CA ALA A 26 -0.76 -1.49 -2.77
C ALA A 26 0.71 -1.25 -2.40
N GLN A 27 1.43 -2.29 -1.96
CA GLN A 27 2.89 -2.23 -1.77
C GLN A 27 3.64 -2.17 -3.10
N GLN A 28 3.16 -2.87 -4.13
CA GLN A 28 3.73 -2.80 -5.47
C GLN A 28 3.55 -1.39 -6.07
N ASP A 29 2.36 -0.77 -5.90
CA ASP A 29 2.14 0.62 -6.29
C ASP A 29 3.18 1.57 -5.65
N ALA A 30 3.58 1.29 -4.40
CA ALA A 30 4.60 2.07 -3.70
C ALA A 30 6.01 1.85 -4.26
N LEU A 31 6.34 0.62 -4.65
CA LEU A 31 7.62 0.31 -5.30
C LEU A 31 7.70 0.95 -6.69
N ASP A 32 6.64 0.86 -7.48
CA ASP A 32 6.57 1.41 -8.85
C ASP A 32 6.71 2.95 -8.85
N GLN A 33 6.24 3.60 -7.79
CA GLN A 33 6.37 5.05 -7.60
C GLN A 33 7.66 5.47 -6.85
N CYS A 34 8.59 4.54 -6.61
CA CYS A 34 9.82 4.79 -5.84
C CYS A 34 9.56 5.32 -4.41
N LEU A 35 8.40 5.02 -3.85
CA LEU A 35 7.97 5.39 -2.49
C LEU A 35 8.16 4.24 -1.48
N ALA A 36 8.75 3.13 -1.93
CA ALA A 36 9.09 2.01 -1.09
C ALA A 36 10.41 1.37 -1.53
N SER A 37 11.02 0.64 -0.62
CA SER A 37 12.14 -0.26 -0.90
C SER A 37 11.83 -1.65 -0.35
N ARG A 38 12.29 -2.67 -1.07
CA ARG A 38 12.25 -4.06 -0.60
C ARG A 38 13.63 -4.41 -0.07
N ASP A 39 13.68 -4.95 1.14
CA ASP A 39 14.92 -5.52 1.66
C ASP A 39 15.27 -6.79 0.89
N ALA A 40 16.55 -6.98 0.54
CA ALA A 40 16.97 -8.10 -0.30
C ALA A 40 16.99 -9.44 0.45
N TRP A 41 17.16 -9.39 1.78
CA TRP A 41 17.28 -10.58 2.62
C TRP A 41 15.98 -10.98 3.32
N SER A 42 14.97 -10.12 3.33
CA SER A 42 13.65 -10.39 3.89
C SER A 42 12.54 -10.07 2.90
N ARG A 43 11.32 -10.53 3.17
CA ARG A 43 10.13 -10.14 2.39
C ARG A 43 9.55 -8.79 2.86
N THR A 44 10.33 -8.03 3.63
CA THR A 44 9.87 -6.77 4.22
C THR A 44 9.94 -5.65 3.19
N ILE A 45 8.85 -4.89 3.09
CA ILE A 45 8.78 -3.67 2.27
C ILE A 45 8.71 -2.50 3.23
N TYR A 46 9.65 -1.56 3.08
CA TYR A 46 9.72 -0.34 3.84
C TYR A 46 9.15 0.79 3.00
N LEU A 47 8.14 1.49 3.53
CA LEU A 47 7.59 2.68 2.89
C LEU A 47 8.43 3.90 3.29
N THR A 48 8.69 4.77 2.32
CA THR A 48 9.35 6.05 2.59
C THR A 48 8.42 6.94 3.39
N VAL A 49 8.94 7.78 4.29
CA VAL A 49 8.12 8.80 4.92
C VAL A 49 7.89 9.94 3.91
N PRO A 50 6.65 10.39 3.65
CA PRO A 50 5.40 10.16 4.41
C PRO A 50 4.37 9.31 3.67
N ALA A 51 4.78 8.22 3.03
CA ALA A 51 3.88 7.26 2.41
C ALA A 51 3.37 6.21 3.42
N TRP A 52 2.12 5.78 3.28
CA TRP A 52 1.55 4.67 4.04
C TRP A 52 0.49 3.91 3.23
N ILE A 53 0.12 2.72 3.70
CA ILE A 53 -1.00 1.97 3.14
C ILE A 53 -2.23 2.17 4.01
N ASP A 54 -3.28 2.72 3.40
CA ASP A 54 -4.61 2.88 3.99
C ASP A 54 -5.42 1.59 3.79
N GLU A 55 -6.24 1.23 4.78
CA GLU A 55 -7.04 0.00 4.79
C GLU A 55 -8.50 0.35 5.11
N ALA A 56 -9.41 -0.07 4.23
CA ALA A 56 -10.84 0.13 4.40
C ALA A 56 -11.60 -1.19 4.27
N VAL A 57 -12.67 -1.35 5.03
CA VAL A 57 -13.61 -2.45 4.85
C VAL A 57 -14.58 -2.04 3.75
N ALA A 58 -14.67 -2.80 2.66
CA ALA A 58 -15.67 -2.54 1.63
C ALA A 58 -17.09 -2.72 2.23
N PRO A 59 -18.05 -1.82 2.00
CA PRO A 59 -19.41 -1.95 2.53
C PRO A 59 -20.24 -3.06 1.86
#